data_AF-A0A1W9SQR4-F1
#
_entry.id   AF-A0A1W9SQR4-F1
#
_cell.length_a   1.000
_cell.length_b   1.000
_cell.length_c   1.000
_cell.angle_alpha   90.00
_cell.angle_beta   90.00
_cell.angle_gamma   90.00
#
_symmetry.space_group_name_H-M   'P 1'
#
loop_
_entity.id
_entity.type
_entity.pdbx_description
1 polymer ?
#
loop_
_entity_poly.entity_id
_entity_poly.type
_entity_poly.pdbx_seq_one_letter_code
_entity_poly.pdbx_strand_id
1 'polypeptide(L)'
;MITKDLIKLKSLVKVLLIKNLYARDNDIVLMDLVWNHQNKNIKFTSYNQFINKLKNDVFFNPESIRRARQKVQELYPETRGIVYFERRKMQNEIKEILEQYKNLP
;
A
#
# COMPACT_ATOMS: atom_id res chain seq x y z
N MET A 1 -12.25 -11.75 17.41
CA MET A 1 -12.74 -10.58 16.65
C MET A 1 -11.73 -10.03 15.63
N ILE A 2 -10.42 -10.17 15.87
CA ILE A 2 -9.32 -9.61 15.04
C ILE A 2 -9.31 -10.07 13.56
N THR A 3 -9.76 -11.29 13.25
CA THR A 3 -9.65 -11.87 11.90
C THR A 3 -10.62 -11.27 10.88
N LYS A 4 -11.85 -10.91 11.30
CA LYS A 4 -12.86 -10.35 10.39
C LYS A 4 -12.47 -8.96 9.86
N ASP A 5 -11.87 -8.12 10.70
CA ASP A 5 -11.49 -6.76 10.30
C ASP A 5 -10.29 -6.75 9.36
N LEU A 6 -9.37 -7.71 9.53
CA LEU A 6 -8.23 -7.88 8.62
C LEU A 6 -8.66 -8.34 7.22
N ILE A 7 -9.68 -9.21 7.13
CA ILE A 7 -10.26 -9.64 5.84
C ILE A 7 -10.97 -8.47 5.16
N LYS A 8 -11.71 -7.65 5.91
CA LYS A 8 -12.36 -6.43 5.40
C LYS A 8 -11.34 -5.44 4.86
N LEU A 9 -10.25 -5.18 5.60
CA LEU A 9 -9.20 -4.25 5.17
C LEU A 9 -8.55 -4.71 3.86
N LYS A 10 -8.16 -5.98 3.73
CA LYS A 10 -7.57 -6.50 2.49
C LYS A 10 -8.52 -6.36 1.30
N SER A 11 -9.81 -6.65 1.51
CA SER A 11 -10.83 -6.54 0.46
C SER A 11 -11.01 -5.08 0.03
N LEU A 12 -11.08 -4.15 0.99
CA LEU A 12 -11.14 -2.72 0.73
C LEU A 12 -9.90 -2.24 -0.05
N VAL A 13 -8.70 -2.58 0.43
CA VAL A 13 -7.43 -2.21 -0.22
C VAL A 13 -7.40 -2.70 -1.67
N LYS A 14 -7.79 -3.95 -1.94
CA LYS A 14 -7.87 -4.47 -3.32
C LYS A 14 -8.76 -3.60 -4.21
N VAL A 15 -9.97 -3.27 -3.75
CA VAL A 15 -10.90 -2.42 -4.51
C VAL A 15 -10.30 -1.03 -4.77
N LEU A 16 -9.65 -0.45 -3.78
CA LEU A 16 -9.01 0.87 -3.91
C LEU A 16 -7.85 0.86 -4.91
N LEU A 17 -6.99 -0.17 -4.88
CA LEU A 17 -5.87 -0.31 -5.83
C LEU A 17 -6.31 -0.55 -7.27
N ILE A 18 -7.46 -1.23 -7.47
CA ILE A 18 -8.06 -1.39 -8.79
C ILE A 18 -8.60 -0.05 -9.30
N LYS A 19 -9.28 0.71 -8.44
CA LYS A 19 -9.94 1.97 -8.82
C LYS A 19 -8.98 3.16 -8.93
N ASN A 20 -7.86 3.14 -8.23
CA ASN A 20 -6.93 4.27 -8.17
C ASN A 20 -5.49 3.79 -8.41
N LEU A 21 -4.95 4.13 -9.59
CA LEU A 21 -3.59 3.75 -9.99
C LEU A 21 -2.52 4.40 -9.11
N TYR A 22 -2.73 5.64 -8.66
CA TYR A 22 -1.77 6.37 -7.82
C TYR A 22 -1.59 5.71 -6.44
N ALA A 23 -2.64 5.06 -5.92
CA ALA A 23 -2.59 4.36 -4.64
C ALA A 23 -1.71 3.10 -4.66
N ARG A 24 -1.35 2.58 -5.84
CA ARG A 24 -0.57 1.33 -5.99
C ARG A 24 0.85 1.47 -5.46
N ASP A 25 1.49 2.62 -5.71
CA ASP A 25 2.87 2.89 -5.29
C ASP A 25 2.96 3.96 -4.19
N ASN A 26 1.85 4.61 -3.82
CA ASN A 26 1.84 5.68 -2.84
C ASN A 26 1.01 5.31 -1.60
N ASP A 27 1.71 5.04 -0.50
CA ASP A 27 1.10 4.67 0.78
C ASP A 27 0.23 5.79 1.36
N ILE A 28 0.63 7.06 1.19
CA ILE A 28 -0.12 8.21 1.72
C ILE A 28 -1.47 8.32 1.00
N VAL A 29 -1.47 8.18 -0.32
CA VAL A 29 -2.72 8.19 -1.13
C VAL A 29 -3.61 7.02 -0.73
N LEU A 30 -3.05 5.82 -0.53
CA LEU A 30 -3.83 4.67 -0.10
C LEU A 30 -4.42 4.87 1.30
N MET A 31 -3.65 5.42 2.24
CA MET A 31 -4.13 5.70 3.61
C MET A 31 -5.29 6.69 3.60
N ASP A 32 -5.16 7.79 2.86
CA ASP A 32 -6.24 8.78 2.70
C ASP A 32 -7.52 8.13 2.16
N LEU A 33 -7.41 7.32 1.10
CA LEU A 33 -8.57 6.62 0.52
C LEU A 33 -9.21 5.64 1.51
N VAL A 34 -8.41 4.91 2.28
CA VAL A 34 -8.92 3.98 3.31
C VAL A 34 -9.64 4.74 4.42
N TRP A 35 -9.05 5.81 4.95
CA TRP A 35 -9.65 6.59 6.03
C TRP A 35 -10.92 7.32 5.58
N ASN A 36 -10.92 7.90 4.38
CA ASN A 36 -12.12 8.48 3.77
C ASN A 36 -13.23 7.44 3.57
N HIS A 37 -12.87 6.18 3.30
CA HIS A 37 -13.85 5.10 3.22
C HIS A 37 -14.40 4.70 4.59
N GLN A 38 -13.55 4.64 5.63
CA GLN A 38 -13.97 4.31 6.99
C GLN A 38 -14.89 5.38 7.60
N ASN A 39 -14.68 6.64 7.24
CA ASN A 39 -15.50 7.73 7.72
C ASN A 39 -15.62 8.80 6.63
N LYS A 40 -16.66 8.66 5.82
CA LYS A 40 -16.99 9.64 4.78
C LYS A 40 -17.29 10.96 5.47
N ASN A 41 -16.52 12.00 5.16
CA ASN A 41 -16.56 13.35 5.76
C ASN A 41 -15.77 13.54 7.06
N ILE A 42 -14.64 12.84 7.21
CA ILE A 42 -13.64 13.24 8.19
C ILE A 42 -13.31 14.73 8.01
N LYS A 43 -13.66 15.52 9.02
CA LYS A 43 -13.15 16.88 9.21
C LYS A 43 -12.49 16.90 10.57
N PHE A 44 -11.18 17.12 10.57
CA PHE A 44 -10.47 17.40 11.80
C PHE A 44 -10.46 18.91 11.99
N THR A 45 -11.00 19.37 13.11
CA THR A 45 -10.97 20.78 13.49
C THR A 45 -9.67 21.14 14.21
N SER A 46 -8.87 20.15 14.63
CA SER A 46 -7.53 20.33 15.20
C SER A 46 -6.66 19.08 15.07
N TYR A 47 -5.34 19.27 15.14
CA TYR A 47 -4.36 18.17 15.20
C TYR A 47 -4.63 17.20 16.36
N ASN A 48 -5.00 17.70 17.54
CA ASN A 48 -5.30 16.85 18.70
C ASN A 48 -6.50 15.93 18.45
N GLN A 49 -7.51 16.41 17.72
CA GLN A 49 -8.65 15.59 17.35
C GLN A 49 -8.24 14.45 16.40
N PHE A 50 -7.37 14.74 15.43
CA PHE A 50 -6.81 13.72 14.53
C PHE A 50 -6.02 12.66 15.31
N ILE A 51 -5.08 13.08 16.16
CA ILE A 51 -4.24 12.16 16.93
C ILE A 51 -5.08 11.32 17.90
N ASN A 52 -6.09 11.89 18.56
CA ASN A 52 -6.98 11.12 19.44
C ASN A 52 -7.78 10.06 18.65
N LYS A 53 -8.28 10.39 17.47
CA LYS A 53 -8.96 9.41 16.60
C LYS A 53 -8.01 8.30 16.14
N LEU A 54 -6.76 8.65 15.83
CA LEU A 54 -5.74 7.69 15.43
C LEU A 54 -5.33 6.75 16.58
N LYS A 55 -5.22 7.27 17.81
CA LYS A 55 -4.87 6.50 19.01
C LYS A 55 -5.97 5.55 19.48
N ASN A 56 -7.23 5.93 19.26
CA ASN A 56 -8.40 5.16 19.73
C ASN A 56 -8.89 4.10 18.73
N ASP A 57 -8.03 3.63 17.80
CA ASP A 57 -8.33 2.62 16.78
C ASP A 57 -9.60 2.90 15.93
N VAL A 58 -10.00 4.17 15.79
CA VAL A 58 -11.13 4.57 14.93
C VAL A 58 -10.78 4.37 13.45
N PHE A 59 -9.48 4.43 13.15
CA PHE A 59 -8.93 4.22 11.82
C PHE A 59 -8.05 2.98 11.79
N PHE A 60 -7.96 2.34 10.63
CA PHE A 60 -6.92 1.35 10.42
C PHE A 60 -5.56 2.03 10.55
N ASN A 61 -4.69 1.45 11.37
CA ASN A 61 -3.35 1.98 11.53
C ASN A 61 -2.58 1.94 10.19
N PRO A 62 -1.69 2.92 9.94
CA PRO A 62 -0.88 3.00 8.73
C PRO A 62 -0.16 1.69 8.37
N GLU A 63 0.41 1.01 9.37
CA GLU A 63 1.15 -0.24 9.16
C GLU A 63 0.26 -1.39 8.69
N SER A 64 -0.97 -1.48 9.17
CA SER A 64 -1.94 -2.49 8.74
C SER A 64 -2.36 -2.25 7.31
N ILE A 65 -2.55 -0.99 6.91
CA ILE A 65 -2.85 -0.62 5.52
C ILE A 65 -1.67 -1.00 4.62
N ARG A 66 -0.44 -0.66 5.01
CA ARG A 66 0.79 -0.99 4.27
C ARG A 66 0.96 -2.50 4.09
N ARG A 67 0.80 -3.29 5.16
CA ARG A 67 0.88 -4.77 5.11
C ARG A 67 -0.25 -5.37 4.27
N ALA A 68 -1.47 -4.81 4.37
CA ALA A 68 -2.58 -5.24 3.54
C ALA A 68 -2.30 -4.99 2.06
N ARG A 69 -1.74 -3.83 1.69
CA ARG A 69 -1.29 -3.52 0.32
C ARG A 69 -0.29 -4.54 -0.18
N GLN A 70 0.76 -4.81 0.59
CA GLN A 70 1.79 -5.80 0.24
C GLN A 70 1.18 -7.18 -0.03
N LYS A 71 0.31 -7.66 0.87
CA LYS A 71 -0.34 -8.96 0.70
C LYS A 71 -1.29 -9.00 -0.49
N VAL A 72 -2.04 -7.92 -0.73
CA VAL A 72 -2.92 -7.80 -1.91
C VAL A 72 -2.08 -7.82 -3.19
N GLN A 73 -0.99 -7.06 -3.27
CA GLN A 73 -0.11 -7.03 -4.44
C GLN A 73 0.70 -8.31 -4.64
N GLU A 74 0.95 -9.09 -3.59
CA GLU A 74 1.49 -10.44 -3.68
C GLU A 74 0.50 -11.38 -4.38
N LEU A 75 -0.77 -11.35 -3.97
CA LEU A 75 -1.84 -12.21 -4.47
C LEU A 75 -2.41 -11.76 -5.83
N TYR A 76 -2.38 -10.46 -6.12
CA TYR A 76 -2.99 -9.83 -7.30
C TYR A 76 -1.96 -8.93 -7.99
N PRO A 77 -1.02 -9.49 -8.79
CA PRO A 77 0.06 -8.73 -9.40
C PRO A 77 -0.39 -7.55 -10.28
N GLU A 78 -1.61 -7.60 -10.83
CA GLU A 78 -2.23 -6.54 -11.62
C GLU A 78 -2.47 -5.24 -10.81
N THR A 79 -2.42 -5.32 -9.49
CA THR A 79 -2.54 -4.18 -8.56
C THR A 79 -1.20 -3.52 -8.23
N ARG A 80 -0.09 -4.00 -8.79
CA ARG A 80 1.23 -3.36 -8.66
C ARG A 80 1.29 -2.11 -9.55
N GLY A 81 1.99 -1.09 -9.08
CA GLY A 81 2.20 0.13 -9.83
C GLY A 81 3.51 0.10 -10.63
N ILE A 82 3.76 1.19 -11.34
CA ILE A 82 4.87 1.33 -12.29
C ILE A 82 6.24 1.18 -11.62
N VAL A 83 6.37 1.68 -10.38
CA VAL A 83 7.64 1.65 -9.64
C VAL A 83 8.11 0.23 -9.39
N TYR A 84 7.18 -0.72 -9.21
CA TYR A 84 7.54 -2.14 -9.09
C TYR A 84 8.19 -2.67 -10.36
N PHE A 85 7.63 -2.34 -11.53
CA PHE A 85 8.13 -2.80 -12.82
C PHE A 85 9.48 -2.17 -13.14
N GLU A 86 9.64 -0.88 -12.86
CA GLU A 86 10.92 -0.17 -13.03
C GLU A 86 12.02 -0.78 -12.16
N ARG A 87 11.75 -1.03 -10.87
CA ARG A 87 12.71 -1.70 -9.98
C ARG A 87 13.09 -3.08 -10.48
N ARG A 88 12.12 -3.87 -10.96
CA ARG A 88 12.38 -5.21 -11.48
C ARG A 88 13.20 -5.19 -12.77
N LYS A 89 12.95 -4.21 -13.64
CA LYS A 89 13.74 -4.00 -14.86
C LYS A 89 15.20 -3.67 -14.51
N MET A 90 15.41 -2.70 -13.62
CA MET A 90 16.75 -2.31 -13.16
C MET A 90 17.50 -3.47 -12.48
N GLN A 91 16.80 -4.30 -11.69
CA GLN A 91 17.40 -5.49 -11.08
C GLN A 91 17.89 -6.50 -12.12
N ASN A 92 17.14 -6.70 -13.21
CA ASN A 92 17.56 -7.59 -14.29
C ASN A 92 18.77 -7.02 -15.04
N GLU A 93 18.77 -5.72 -15.35
CA GLU A 93 19.90 -5.04 -16.00
C GLU A 93 21.19 -5.18 -15.17
N ILE A 94 21.12 -4.95 -13.86
CA ILE A 94 22.27 -5.12 -12.96
C ILE A 94 22.74 -6.57 -12.95
N LYS A 95 21.82 -7.54 -12.95
CA LYS A 95 22.17 -8.96 -12.95
C LYS A 95 22.91 -9.36 -14.22
N GLU A 96 22.48 -8.86 -15.37
CA GLU A 96 23.15 -9.10 -16.65
C GLU A 96 24.56 -8.50 -16.66
N ILE A 97 24.71 -7.27 -16.16
CA ILE A 97 26.02 -6.62 -16.00
C ILE A 97 26.94 -7.48 -15.13
N LEU A 98 26.47 -7.90 -13.93
CA LEU A 98 27.27 -8.71 -13.03
C LEU A 98 27.70 -10.04 -13.64
N GLU A 99 26.86 -10.65 -14.46
CA GLU A 99 27.19 -11.90 -15.14
C GLU A 99 28.24 -11.70 -16.23
N GLN A 100 28.20 -10.57 -16.96
CA GLN A 100 29.26 -10.21 -17.89
C GLN A 100 30.59 -10.00 -17.16
N TYR A 101 30.58 -9.30 -16.02
CA TYR A 101 31.79 -9.07 -15.22
C TYR A 101 32.46 -10.36 -14.72
N LYS A 102 31.67 -11.38 -14.32
CA LYS A 102 32.22 -12.67 -13.88
C LYS A 102 32.92 -13.45 -15.00
N ASN A 103 32.58 -13.17 -16.25
CA ASN A 103 33.09 -13.85 -17.43
C ASN A 103 34.20 -13.05 -18.14
N LEU A 104 34.67 -11.95 -17.54
CA LEU A 104 35.86 -11.24 -18.01
C LEU A 104 37.13 -12.04 -17.67
N PRO A 105 38.11 -12.13 -18.59
CA PRO A 105 39.37 -12.84 -18.38
C PRO A 105 40.29 -12.13 -17.37
#